data_AF-A0A914L0M8-F1
#
_entry.id   AF-A0A914L0M8-F1
#
_cell.length_a   1.000
_cell.length_b   1.000
_cell.length_c   1.000
_cell.angle_alpha   90.00
_cell.angle_beta   90.00
_cell.angle_gamma   90.00
#
_symmetry.space_group_name_H-M   'P 1'
#
loop_
_entity.id
_entity.type
_entity.pdbx_description
1 polymer ?
#
loop_
_entity_poly.entity_id
_entity_poly.type
_entity_poly.pdbx_seq_one_letter_code
_entity_poly.pdbx_strand_id
1 'polypeptide(L)'
;MNKNIQLKQKNLHQNNYHKILEELLTIYQIKCCHSDIRLHLQKVYSTAALCLLCSIFGIFFRGIFNFNAFLHKFVTFLIFCLFIGLGICSYKQNLEIKRFYGLLMLSWLIGIKFWSFFEFFGFEYPGHIEFNFFFGALIVYASFALSVIHSESIQCLHLCATFLSTLFSFLLTFFVAPNFIYPTILWSVLTTNALFVIYDTQMITEKRQQKDTDYIWHTAMLFVDFLSVFGYILLSLKEKIGYFNNLRHDKLKLN
;
A
#
# COMPACT_ATOMS: atom_id res chain seq x y z
N MET A 1 15.01 -68.12 12.81
CA MET A 1 15.65 -66.99 12.08
C MET A 1 14.63 -66.13 11.31
N ASN A 2 13.62 -66.72 10.66
CA ASN A 2 12.66 -66.00 9.81
C ASN A 2 11.73 -64.98 10.52
N LYS A 3 11.30 -65.25 11.78
CA LYS A 3 10.40 -64.36 12.54
C LYS A 3 11.02 -62.99 12.87
N ASN A 4 12.32 -62.95 13.17
CA ASN A 4 13.01 -61.70 13.52
C ASN A 4 13.19 -60.79 12.30
N ILE A 5 13.30 -61.35 11.10
CA ILE A 5 13.41 -60.60 9.85
C ILE A 5 12.05 -59.97 9.50
N GLN A 6 10.96 -60.72 9.66
CA GLN A 6 9.60 -60.21 9.43
C GLN A 6 9.20 -59.10 10.43
N LEU A 7 9.56 -59.24 11.71
CA LEU A 7 9.34 -58.20 12.72
C LEU A 7 10.14 -56.92 12.41
N LYS A 8 11.38 -57.05 11.96
CA LYS A 8 12.23 -55.90 11.59
C LYS A 8 11.70 -55.18 10.36
N GLN A 9 11.19 -55.91 9.36
CA GLN A 9 10.53 -55.34 8.18
C GLN A 9 9.22 -54.63 8.54
N LYS A 10 8.41 -55.21 9.44
CA LYS A 10 7.17 -54.57 9.90
C LYS A 10 7.43 -53.25 10.63
N ASN A 11 8.43 -53.22 11.50
CA ASN A 11 8.83 -52.00 12.22
C ASN A 11 9.43 -50.93 11.29
N LEU A 12 10.20 -51.32 10.28
CA LEU A 12 10.71 -50.40 9.25
C LEU A 12 9.58 -49.77 8.43
N HIS A 13 8.58 -50.57 8.03
CA HIS A 13 7.40 -50.05 7.35
C HIS A 13 6.62 -49.07 8.24
N GLN A 14 6.36 -49.43 9.50
CA GLN A 14 5.64 -48.58 10.46
C GLN A 14 6.35 -47.23 10.69
N ASN A 15 7.69 -47.24 10.80
CA ASN A 15 8.49 -46.03 10.98
C ASN A 15 8.47 -45.13 9.73
N ASN A 16 8.43 -45.71 8.53
CA ASN A 16 8.28 -44.95 7.28
C ASN A 16 6.91 -44.26 7.16
N TYR A 17 5.83 -44.93 7.56
CA TYR A 17 4.49 -44.30 7.53
C TYR A 17 4.37 -43.14 8.50
N HIS A 18 4.94 -43.25 9.71
CA HIS A 18 4.98 -42.13 10.66
C HIS A 18 5.74 -40.93 10.11
N LYS A 19 6.89 -41.16 9.45
CA LYS A 19 7.69 -40.10 8.84
C LYS A 19 6.96 -39.38 7.70
N ILE A 20 6.26 -40.13 6.84
CA ILE A 20 5.44 -39.57 5.75
C ILE A 20 4.25 -38.78 6.30
N LEU A 21 3.63 -39.24 7.40
CA LEU A 21 2.54 -38.49 8.05
C LEU A 21 3.02 -37.17 8.67
N GLU A 22 4.22 -37.13 9.26
CA GLU A 22 4.81 -35.87 9.75
C GLU A 22 5.17 -34.90 8.60
N GLU A 23 5.70 -35.40 7.49
CA GLU A 23 5.94 -34.58 6.29
C GLU A 23 4.62 -34.06 5.69
N LEU A 24 3.56 -34.86 5.64
CA LEU A 24 2.26 -34.41 5.16
C LEU A 24 1.60 -33.41 6.12
N LEU A 25 1.73 -33.61 7.44
CA LEU A 25 1.21 -32.68 8.45
C LEU A 25 1.96 -31.35 8.42
N THR A 26 3.28 -31.37 8.24
CA THR A 26 4.08 -30.14 8.10
C THR A 26 3.76 -29.42 6.80
N ILE A 27 3.64 -30.13 5.66
CA ILE A 27 3.22 -29.53 4.38
C ILE A 27 1.81 -28.94 4.50
N TYR A 28 0.88 -29.65 5.14
CA TYR A 28 -0.49 -29.18 5.34
C TYR A 28 -0.55 -27.96 6.28
N GLN A 29 0.19 -27.97 7.39
CA GLN A 29 0.30 -26.83 8.30
C GLN A 29 0.95 -25.62 7.64
N ILE A 30 2.00 -25.81 6.83
CA ILE A 30 2.65 -24.75 6.06
C ILE A 30 1.66 -24.17 5.05
N LYS A 31 0.88 -25.01 4.37
CA LYS A 31 -0.15 -24.58 3.41
C LYS A 31 -1.29 -23.80 4.09
N CYS A 32 -1.79 -24.27 5.24
CA CYS A 32 -2.82 -23.58 6.03
C CYS A 32 -2.30 -22.25 6.62
N CYS A 33 -1.07 -22.22 7.13
CA CYS A 33 -0.44 -21.01 7.64
C CYS A 33 -0.33 -19.95 6.54
N HIS A 34 0.06 -20.38 5.34
CA HIS A 34 0.19 -19.51 4.17
C HIS A 34 -1.17 -19.01 3.66
N SER A 35 -2.27 -19.78 3.79
CA SER A 35 -3.61 -19.29 3.45
C SER A 35 -4.14 -18.23 4.43
N ASP A 36 -3.83 -18.36 5.72
CA ASP A 36 -4.29 -17.39 6.74
C ASP A 36 -3.59 -16.03 6.59
N ILE A 37 -2.29 -16.05 6.30
CA ILE A 37 -1.50 -14.84 6.00
C ILE A 37 -2.04 -14.16 4.75
N ARG A 38 -2.38 -14.93 3.71
CA ARG A 38 -2.92 -14.43 2.45
C ARG A 38 -4.28 -13.76 2.64
N LEU A 39 -5.20 -14.38 3.40
CA LEU A 39 -6.50 -13.78 3.71
C LEU A 39 -6.35 -12.47 4.50
N HIS A 40 -5.38 -12.42 5.41
CA HIS A 40 -5.07 -11.19 6.15
C HIS A 40 -4.53 -10.09 5.22
N LEU A 41 -3.54 -10.39 4.37
CA LEU A 41 -2.99 -9.45 3.39
C LEU A 41 -4.08 -8.96 2.43
N GLN A 42 -4.94 -9.85 1.93
CA GLN A 42 -6.04 -9.48 1.05
C GLN A 42 -6.95 -8.43 1.70
N LYS A 43 -7.28 -8.61 2.98
CA LYS A 43 -8.07 -7.61 3.73
C LYS A 43 -7.32 -6.28 3.81
N VAL A 44 -6.04 -6.29 4.21
CA VAL A 44 -5.20 -5.08 4.33
C VAL A 44 -5.16 -4.29 3.01
N TYR A 45 -4.81 -4.94 1.90
CA TYR A 45 -4.69 -4.25 0.60
C TYR A 45 -6.04 -3.80 0.03
N SER A 46 -7.10 -4.58 0.22
CA SER A 46 -8.45 -4.17 -0.19
C SER A 46 -8.92 -2.94 0.59
N THR A 47 -8.64 -2.89 1.90
CA THR A 47 -8.97 -1.73 2.72
C THR A 47 -8.09 -0.53 2.41
N ALA A 48 -6.80 -0.74 2.08
CA ALA A 48 -5.92 0.35 1.65
C ALA A 48 -6.38 0.97 0.32
N ALA A 49 -6.79 0.15 -0.66
CA ALA A 49 -7.35 0.63 -1.92
C ALA A 49 -8.62 1.47 -1.71
N LEU A 50 -9.50 1.05 -0.79
CA LEU A 50 -10.68 1.85 -0.40
C LEU A 50 -10.30 3.17 0.28
N CYS A 51 -9.26 3.18 1.12
CA CYS A 51 -8.75 4.42 1.72
C CYS A 51 -8.22 5.40 0.66
N LEU A 52 -7.52 4.89 -0.36
CA LEU A 52 -7.05 5.70 -1.49
C LEU A 52 -8.21 6.28 -2.31
N LEU A 53 -9.25 5.47 -2.59
CA LEU A 53 -10.48 5.95 -3.23
C LEU A 53 -11.17 7.05 -2.42
N CYS A 54 -11.33 6.85 -1.11
CA CYS A 54 -11.87 7.87 -0.21
C CYS A 54 -11.01 9.14 -0.20
N SER A 55 -9.68 9.00 -0.22
CA SER A 55 -8.77 10.14 -0.29
C SER A 55 -8.94 10.93 -1.59
N ILE A 56 -9.01 10.25 -2.74
CA ILE A 56 -9.29 10.87 -4.06
C ILE A 56 -10.60 11.65 -4.00
N PHE A 57 -11.64 11.07 -3.43
CA PHE A 57 -12.92 11.75 -3.25
C PHE A 57 -12.80 12.99 -2.35
N GLY A 58 -11.97 12.94 -1.31
CA GLY A 58 -11.68 14.08 -0.43
C GLY A 58 -10.93 15.21 -1.13
N ILE A 59 -9.95 14.88 -1.97
CA ILE A 59 -9.21 15.83 -2.81
C ILE A 59 -10.17 16.53 -3.77
N PHE A 60 -11.02 15.76 -4.47
CA PHE A 60 -12.01 16.32 -5.41
C PHE A 60 -13.05 17.20 -4.71
N PHE A 61 -13.58 16.73 -3.58
CA PHE A 61 -14.51 17.51 -2.75
C PHE A 61 -13.89 18.84 -2.36
N ARG A 62 -12.62 18.82 -1.95
CA ARG A 62 -11.90 20.03 -1.58
C ARG A 62 -11.62 20.96 -2.76
N GLY A 63 -11.34 20.42 -3.95
CA GLY A 63 -11.14 21.22 -5.16
C GLY A 63 -12.38 22.01 -5.58
N ILE A 64 -13.59 21.51 -5.26
CA ILE A 64 -14.86 22.20 -5.54
C ILE A 64 -15.21 23.20 -4.44
N PHE A 65 -15.02 22.82 -3.17
CA PHE A 65 -15.42 23.63 -2.03
C PHE A 65 -14.26 24.42 -1.45
N ASN A 66 -14.31 25.75 -1.57
CA ASN A 66 -13.38 26.64 -0.88
C ASN A 66 -13.65 26.61 0.63
N PHE A 67 -12.71 26.10 1.42
CA PHE A 67 -12.83 26.20 2.88
C PHE A 67 -12.04 27.37 3.44
N ASN A 68 -12.62 27.97 4.48
CA ASN A 68 -11.96 28.99 5.28
C ASN A 68 -10.83 28.40 6.14
N ALA A 69 -9.86 29.24 6.51
CA ALA A 69 -8.73 28.87 7.37
C ALA A 69 -9.14 28.17 8.68
N PHE A 70 -10.29 28.55 9.25
CA PHE A 70 -10.84 27.89 10.45
C PHE A 70 -11.16 26.40 10.21
N LEU A 71 -11.82 26.09 9.09
CA LEU A 71 -12.19 24.72 8.75
C LEU A 71 -10.96 23.85 8.47
N HIS A 72 -9.86 24.42 7.94
CA HIS A 72 -8.60 23.69 7.89
C HIS A 72 -8.13 23.29 9.28
N LYS A 73 -8.04 24.22 10.22
CA LYS A 73 -7.58 23.90 11.58
C LYS A 73 -8.45 22.82 12.22
N PHE A 74 -9.76 22.91 12.02
CA PHE A 74 -10.72 21.91 12.49
C PHE A 74 -10.48 20.52 11.87
N VAL A 75 -10.30 20.43 10.55
CA VAL A 75 -10.01 19.16 9.87
C VAL A 75 -8.69 18.55 10.37
N THR A 76 -7.64 19.35 10.61
CA THR A 76 -6.38 18.83 11.17
C THR A 76 -6.60 18.23 12.56
N PHE A 77 -7.33 18.95 13.42
CA PHE A 77 -7.65 18.47 14.76
C PHE A 77 -8.43 17.16 14.72
N LEU A 78 -9.40 17.04 13.81
CA LEU A 78 -10.23 15.86 13.66
C LEU A 78 -9.41 14.64 13.19
N ILE A 79 -8.47 14.83 12.27
CA ILE A 79 -7.53 13.78 11.84
C ILE A 79 -6.70 13.28 13.03
N PHE A 80 -6.12 14.19 13.81
CA PHE A 80 -5.31 13.83 14.97
C PHE A 80 -6.11 13.03 16.01
N CYS A 81 -7.34 13.47 16.29
CA CYS A 81 -8.23 12.79 17.22
C CYS A 81 -8.62 11.38 16.73
N LEU A 82 -8.96 11.23 15.45
CA LEU A 82 -9.28 9.93 14.86
C LEU A 82 -8.08 8.98 14.81
N PHE A 83 -6.88 9.49 14.51
CA PHE A 83 -5.67 8.69 14.44
C PHE A 83 -5.29 8.13 15.83
N ILE A 84 -5.33 8.99 16.85
CA ILE A 84 -5.13 8.57 18.24
C ILE A 84 -6.21 7.57 18.67
N GLY A 85 -7.48 7.83 18.31
CA GLY A 85 -8.59 6.93 18.61
C GLY A 85 -8.39 5.53 18.01
N LEU A 86 -7.88 5.44 16.78
CA LEU A 86 -7.56 4.17 16.12
C LEU A 86 -6.40 3.41 16.79
N GLY A 87 -5.41 4.13 17.34
CA GLY A 87 -4.27 3.55 18.03
C GLY A 87 -4.56 3.08 19.46
N ILE A 88 -5.39 3.82 20.21
CA ILE A 88 -5.75 3.48 21.59
C ILE A 88 -6.79 2.35 21.64
N CYS A 89 -7.72 2.30 20.69
CA CYS A 89 -8.71 1.23 20.59
C CYS A 89 -8.08 -0.03 19.95
N SER A 90 -7.15 -0.66 20.67
CA SER A 90 -6.59 -1.96 20.28
C SER A 90 -7.61 -3.09 20.47
N TYR A 91 -7.57 -4.03 19.53
CA TYR A 91 -8.44 -5.17 19.24
C TYR A 91 -9.60 -5.45 20.22
N LYS A 92 -10.81 -4.97 19.88
CA LYS A 92 -12.09 -5.54 20.34
C LYS A 92 -12.94 -5.91 19.14
N GLN A 93 -13.26 -7.20 19.01
CA GLN A 93 -14.03 -7.78 17.89
C GLN A 93 -15.39 -7.06 17.66
N ASN A 94 -16.04 -6.59 18.73
CA ASN A 94 -17.31 -5.85 18.65
C ASN A 94 -17.20 -4.41 18.08
N LEU A 95 -15.99 -3.89 17.85
CA LEU A 95 -15.76 -2.54 17.31
C LEU A 95 -15.12 -2.53 15.91
N GLU A 96 -14.93 -3.69 15.27
CA GLU A 96 -14.26 -3.77 13.96
C GLU A 96 -14.93 -2.88 12.90
N ILE A 97 -16.25 -2.93 12.79
CA ILE A 97 -17.02 -2.12 11.82
C ILE A 97 -16.85 -0.61 12.10
N LYS A 98 -16.87 -0.20 13.37
CA LYS A 98 -16.68 1.21 13.76
C LYS A 98 -15.26 1.69 13.43
N ARG A 99 -14.25 0.86 13.67
CA ARG A 99 -12.85 1.16 13.30
C ARG A 99 -12.66 1.24 11.80
N PHE A 100 -13.31 0.36 11.03
CA PHE A 100 -13.28 0.38 9.57
C PHE A 100 -13.86 1.68 9.01
N TYR A 101 -15.06 2.09 9.44
CA TYR A 101 -15.62 3.39 9.03
C TYR A 101 -14.80 4.57 9.54
N GLY A 102 -14.23 4.48 10.75
CA GLY A 102 -13.31 5.48 11.28
C GLY A 102 -12.06 5.66 10.41
N LEU A 103 -11.50 4.56 9.89
CA LEU A 103 -10.37 4.57 8.97
C LEU A 103 -10.75 5.23 7.63
N LEU A 104 -11.91 4.89 7.06
CA LEU A 104 -12.39 5.51 5.82
C LEU A 104 -12.63 7.01 6.00
N MET A 105 -13.26 7.42 7.10
CA MET A 105 -13.46 8.84 7.42
C MET A 105 -12.12 9.57 7.58
N LEU A 106 -11.16 8.96 8.28
CA LEU A 106 -9.82 9.50 8.41
C LEU A 106 -9.13 9.65 7.05
N SER A 107 -9.21 8.65 6.17
CA SER A 107 -8.62 8.71 4.83
C SER A 107 -9.22 9.82 3.96
N TRP A 108 -10.54 10.04 4.05
CA TRP A 108 -11.22 11.12 3.34
C TRP A 108 -10.76 12.51 3.84
N LEU A 109 -10.67 12.70 5.15
CA LEU A 109 -10.21 13.97 5.75
C LEU A 109 -8.75 14.26 5.41
N ILE A 110 -7.91 13.23 5.38
CA ILE A 110 -6.52 13.36 4.94
C ILE A 110 -6.45 13.79 3.47
N GLY A 111 -7.30 13.24 2.60
CA GLY A 111 -7.43 13.71 1.21
C GLY A 111 -7.76 15.20 1.11
N ILE A 112 -8.72 15.68 1.91
CA ILE A 112 -9.06 17.12 1.99
C ILE A 112 -7.84 17.96 2.41
N LYS A 113 -7.03 17.46 3.34
CA LYS A 113 -5.80 18.16 3.77
C LYS A 113 -4.71 18.17 2.73
N PHE A 114 -4.62 17.08 1.98
CA PHE A 114 -3.60 16.92 0.97
C PHE A 114 -3.75 17.96 -0.15
N TRP A 115 -4.96 18.42 -0.44
CA TRP A 115 -5.19 19.54 -1.37
C TRP A 115 -4.40 20.81 -1.02
N SER A 116 -4.40 21.22 0.26
CA SER A 116 -3.64 22.39 0.70
C SER A 116 -2.14 22.21 0.58
N PHE A 117 -1.67 20.97 0.68
CA PHE A 117 -0.28 20.65 0.42
C PHE A 117 0.05 20.98 -1.04
N PHE A 118 -0.80 20.61 -2.00
CA PHE A 118 -0.62 20.95 -3.42
C PHE A 118 -0.66 22.44 -3.72
N GLU A 119 -1.59 23.19 -3.10
CA GLU A 119 -1.65 24.66 -3.23
C GLU A 119 -0.32 25.31 -2.83
N PHE A 120 0.40 24.76 -1.84
CA PHE A 120 1.73 25.25 -1.45
C PHE A 120 2.84 24.96 -2.48
N PHE A 121 2.69 23.94 -3.33
CA PHE A 121 3.69 23.59 -4.34
C PHE A 121 3.61 24.44 -5.61
N GLY A 122 2.51 25.17 -5.82
CA GLY A 122 2.42 26.16 -6.89
C GLY A 122 2.58 25.57 -8.29
N PHE A 123 2.08 24.35 -8.53
CA PHE A 123 2.00 23.83 -9.89
C PHE A 123 1.04 24.72 -10.71
N GLU A 124 1.55 25.36 -11.77
CA GLU A 124 0.79 26.20 -12.71
C GLU A 124 -0.39 25.45 -13.36
N TYR A 125 -0.37 24.13 -13.34
CA TYR A 125 -1.49 23.24 -13.68
C TYR A 125 -1.90 22.42 -12.45
N PRO A 126 -2.59 23.03 -11.47
CA PRO A 126 -2.98 22.34 -10.24
C PRO A 126 -4.13 21.39 -10.55
N GLY A 127 -3.90 20.07 -10.51
CA GLY A 127 -4.98 19.08 -10.50
C GLY A 127 -4.71 17.81 -11.30
N HIS A 128 -3.93 17.87 -12.38
CA HIS A 128 -3.74 16.70 -13.24
C HIS A 128 -2.67 15.74 -12.70
N ILE A 129 -1.56 16.26 -12.19
CA ILE A 129 -0.41 15.44 -11.75
C ILE A 129 -0.78 14.70 -10.47
N GLU A 130 -1.42 15.44 -9.56
CA GLU A 130 -1.85 15.01 -8.24
C GLU A 130 -2.91 13.91 -8.31
N PHE A 131 -3.90 14.11 -9.18
CA PHE A 131 -4.96 13.14 -9.40
C PHE A 131 -4.41 11.87 -10.05
N ASN A 132 -3.64 12.00 -11.14
CA ASN A 132 -3.03 10.87 -11.83
C ASN A 132 -2.14 10.04 -10.91
N PHE A 133 -1.50 10.68 -9.95
CA PHE A 133 -0.68 10.02 -8.95
C PHE A 133 -1.48 9.14 -8.01
N PHE A 134 -2.49 9.69 -7.33
CA PHE A 134 -3.34 8.91 -6.43
C PHE A 134 -4.07 7.80 -7.18
N PHE A 135 -4.46 8.05 -8.43
CA PHE A 135 -5.03 7.04 -9.32
C PHE A 135 -4.03 5.94 -9.66
N GLY A 136 -2.78 6.29 -9.95
CA GLY A 136 -1.69 5.33 -10.17
C GLY A 136 -1.42 4.47 -8.93
N ALA A 137 -1.38 5.08 -7.74
CA ALA A 137 -1.27 4.35 -6.48
C ALA A 137 -2.47 3.40 -6.30
N LEU A 138 -3.70 3.86 -6.51
CA LEU A 138 -4.90 3.03 -6.44
C LEU A 138 -4.79 1.80 -7.35
N ILE A 139 -4.33 1.98 -8.59
CA ILE A 139 -4.10 0.89 -9.55
C ILE A 139 -3.06 -0.09 -9.02
N VAL A 140 -1.94 0.38 -8.47
CA VAL A 140 -0.89 -0.49 -7.89
C VAL A 140 -1.47 -1.32 -6.75
N TYR A 141 -2.15 -0.68 -5.78
CA TYR A 141 -2.73 -1.36 -4.63
C TYR A 141 -3.87 -2.32 -5.02
N ALA A 142 -4.71 -1.95 -5.99
CA ALA A 142 -5.76 -2.82 -6.54
C ALA A 142 -5.16 -4.02 -7.28
N SER A 143 -4.11 -3.80 -8.07
CA SER A 143 -3.38 -4.86 -8.77
C SER A 143 -2.70 -5.81 -7.78
N PHE A 144 -2.14 -5.26 -6.70
CA PHE A 144 -1.56 -6.05 -5.62
C PHE A 144 -2.62 -6.88 -4.90
N ALA A 145 -3.76 -6.28 -4.54
CA ALA A 145 -4.89 -7.00 -3.95
C ALA A 145 -5.37 -8.15 -4.85
N LEU A 146 -5.45 -7.91 -6.17
CA LEU A 146 -5.83 -8.92 -7.15
C LEU A 146 -4.76 -10.02 -7.31
N SER A 147 -3.48 -9.66 -7.28
CA SER A 147 -2.37 -10.60 -7.28
C SER A 147 -2.38 -11.50 -6.03
N VAL A 148 -2.71 -10.93 -4.87
CA VAL A 148 -2.89 -11.69 -3.62
C VAL A 148 -4.04 -12.70 -3.77
N ILE A 149 -5.09 -12.34 -4.50
CA ILE A 149 -6.23 -13.23 -4.78
C ILE A 149 -5.87 -14.32 -5.79
N HIS A 150 -4.94 -14.10 -6.72
CA HIS A 150 -4.67 -15.06 -7.80
C HIS A 150 -3.42 -15.94 -7.61
N SER A 151 -2.46 -15.53 -6.77
CA SER A 151 -1.21 -16.30 -6.60
C SER A 151 -1.36 -17.48 -5.63
N GLU A 152 -0.77 -18.62 -5.99
CA GLU A 152 -0.66 -19.82 -5.14
C GLU A 152 0.52 -19.77 -4.14
N SER A 153 1.49 -18.85 -4.32
CA SER A 153 2.65 -18.69 -3.43
C SER A 153 2.99 -17.21 -3.15
N ILE A 154 3.46 -16.89 -1.93
CA ILE A 154 3.86 -15.52 -1.51
C ILE A 154 5.04 -15.02 -2.37
N GLN A 155 5.93 -15.90 -2.81
CA GLN A 155 7.11 -15.53 -3.61
C GLN A 155 6.76 -15.13 -5.06
N CYS A 156 5.80 -15.80 -5.69
CA CYS A 156 5.32 -15.43 -7.03
C CYS A 156 4.42 -14.19 -7.02
N LEU A 157 3.84 -13.88 -5.86
CA LEU A 157 2.97 -12.73 -5.60
C LEU A 157 3.71 -11.39 -5.75
N HIS A 158 4.93 -11.32 -5.21
CA HIS A 158 5.77 -10.12 -5.29
C HIS A 158 6.20 -9.80 -6.72
N LEU A 159 6.53 -10.83 -7.51
CA LEU A 159 7.02 -10.69 -8.88
C LEU A 159 5.88 -10.36 -9.86
N CYS A 160 4.72 -11.02 -9.74
CA CYS A 160 3.56 -10.75 -10.59
C CYS A 160 2.98 -9.35 -10.32
N ALA A 161 2.90 -8.91 -9.06
CA ALA A 161 2.30 -7.61 -8.76
C ALA A 161 3.18 -6.44 -9.24
N THR A 162 4.50 -6.53 -9.11
CA THR A 162 5.42 -5.52 -9.68
C THR A 162 5.36 -5.50 -11.20
N PHE A 163 5.33 -6.66 -11.85
CA PHE A 163 5.27 -6.74 -13.30
C PHE A 163 3.94 -6.24 -13.88
N LEU A 164 2.81 -6.56 -13.25
CA LEU A 164 1.48 -6.17 -13.76
C LEU A 164 1.17 -4.70 -13.52
N SER A 165 1.58 -4.15 -12.37
CA SER A 165 1.40 -2.72 -12.06
C SER A 165 2.26 -1.83 -12.97
N THR A 166 3.52 -2.21 -13.21
CA THR A 166 4.41 -1.49 -14.14
C THR A 166 3.91 -1.55 -15.57
N LEU A 167 3.41 -2.71 -16.05
CA LEU A 167 2.83 -2.82 -17.39
C LEU A 167 1.52 -2.04 -17.56
N PHE A 168 0.61 -2.05 -16.58
CA PHE A 168 -0.66 -1.32 -16.69
C PHE A 168 -0.45 0.20 -16.63
N SER A 169 0.49 0.67 -15.81
CA SER A 169 0.91 2.08 -15.82
C SER A 169 1.68 2.48 -17.08
N PHE A 170 2.42 1.56 -17.71
CA PHE A 170 3.01 1.80 -19.03
C PHE A 170 1.92 2.07 -20.07
N LEU A 171 0.87 1.24 -20.06
CA LEU A 171 -0.25 1.35 -20.99
C LEU A 171 -1.00 2.67 -20.81
N LEU A 172 -1.28 3.09 -19.57
CA LEU A 172 -1.96 4.37 -19.27
C LEU A 172 -1.12 5.60 -19.63
N THR A 173 0.20 5.53 -19.46
CA THR A 173 1.12 6.63 -19.78
C THR A 173 1.23 6.84 -21.30
N PHE A 174 1.20 5.76 -22.08
CA PHE A 174 1.27 5.82 -23.55
C PHE A 174 0.06 6.51 -24.17
N PHE A 175 -1.11 6.45 -23.52
CA PHE A 175 -2.34 7.06 -24.03
C PHE A 175 -2.54 8.54 -23.62
N VAL A 176 -1.80 9.07 -22.63
CA VAL A 176 -2.18 10.34 -21.97
C VAL A 176 -1.26 11.55 -22.22
N ALA A 177 0.01 11.45 -22.65
CA ALA A 177 0.79 12.66 -23.01
C ALA A 177 2.07 12.48 -23.86
N PRO A 178 2.44 13.46 -24.73
CA PRO A 178 3.65 13.45 -25.57
C PRO A 178 4.90 14.12 -24.96
N ASN A 179 4.87 14.62 -23.71
CA ASN A 179 5.97 15.40 -23.10
C ASN A 179 6.81 14.57 -22.12
N PHE A 180 8.09 14.33 -22.43
CA PHE A 180 9.04 13.43 -21.73
C PHE A 180 9.25 13.65 -20.21
N ILE A 181 8.90 14.82 -19.65
CA ILE A 181 9.14 15.17 -18.24
C ILE A 181 8.05 14.60 -17.31
N TYR A 182 6.80 14.55 -17.77
CA TYR A 182 5.68 14.03 -16.99
C TYR A 182 5.73 12.49 -16.79
N PRO A 183 6.09 11.69 -17.80
CA PRO A 183 6.28 10.25 -17.65
C PRO A 183 7.34 9.94 -16.60
N THR A 184 8.51 10.60 -16.64
CA THR A 184 9.65 10.25 -15.76
C THR A 184 9.33 10.45 -14.29
N ILE A 185 8.58 11.49 -13.93
CA ILE A 185 8.10 11.71 -12.57
C ILE A 185 7.14 10.59 -12.17
N LEU A 186 6.15 10.30 -13.03
CA LEU A 186 5.15 9.26 -12.79
C LEU A 186 5.82 7.88 -12.60
N TRP A 187 6.79 7.53 -13.44
CA TRP A 187 7.62 6.32 -13.35
C TRP A 187 8.44 6.24 -12.07
N SER A 188 9.10 7.34 -11.68
CA SER A 188 9.92 7.37 -10.48
C SER A 188 9.11 7.04 -9.24
N VAL A 189 7.87 7.54 -9.17
CA VAL A 189 7.06 7.31 -7.99
C VAL A 189 6.31 5.99 -8.03
N LEU A 190 5.88 5.53 -9.20
CA LEU A 190 5.35 4.17 -9.35
C LEU A 190 6.38 3.12 -8.89
N THR A 191 7.63 3.30 -9.28
CA THR A 191 8.73 2.40 -8.87
C THR A 191 8.95 2.47 -7.36
N THR A 192 8.97 3.69 -6.80
CA THR A 192 9.17 3.90 -5.36
C THR A 192 8.01 3.30 -4.55
N ASN A 193 6.77 3.57 -4.96
CA ASN A 193 5.58 3.03 -4.31
C ASN A 193 5.54 1.50 -4.37
N ALA A 194 5.92 0.91 -5.51
CA ALA A 194 6.02 -0.55 -5.64
C ALA A 194 7.08 -1.16 -4.70
N LEU A 195 8.24 -0.50 -4.55
CA LEU A 195 9.28 -0.91 -3.60
C LEU A 195 8.79 -0.82 -2.14
N PHE A 196 8.11 0.26 -1.77
CA PHE A 196 7.50 0.39 -0.44
C PHE A 196 6.45 -0.67 -0.18
N VAL A 197 5.55 -0.92 -1.15
CA VAL A 197 4.57 -2.00 -1.04
C VAL A 197 5.24 -3.35 -0.81
N ILE A 198 6.34 -3.66 -1.52
CA ILE A 198 7.10 -4.91 -1.30
C ILE A 198 7.65 -4.96 0.13
N TYR A 199 8.29 -3.89 0.60
CA TYR A 199 8.87 -3.80 1.93
C TYR A 199 7.80 -3.94 3.03
N ASP A 200 6.68 -3.25 2.88
CA ASP A 200 5.58 -3.30 3.83
C ASP A 200 4.88 -4.66 3.84
N THR A 201 4.79 -5.34 2.69
CA THR A 201 4.28 -6.72 2.60
C THR A 201 5.12 -7.64 3.49
N GLN A 202 6.45 -7.52 3.43
CA GLN A 202 7.36 -8.34 4.22
C GLN A 202 7.15 -8.09 5.72
N MET A 203 7.13 -6.82 6.14
CA MET A 203 6.87 -6.48 7.55
C MET A 203 5.50 -6.96 8.04
N ILE A 204 4.44 -6.87 7.23
CA ILE A 204 3.10 -7.37 7.59
C ILE A 204 3.13 -8.89 7.72
N THR A 205 3.83 -9.61 6.85
CA THR A 205 3.96 -11.07 6.95
C THR A 205 4.70 -11.50 8.21
N GLU A 206 5.77 -10.80 8.59
CA GLU A 206 6.52 -11.06 9.82
C GLU A 206 5.69 -10.77 11.08
N LYS A 207 4.97 -9.65 11.11
CA LYS A 207 4.03 -9.32 12.21
C LYS A 207 2.91 -10.35 12.33
N ARG A 208 2.42 -10.87 11.20
CA ARG A 208 1.40 -11.92 11.19
C ARG A 208 1.93 -13.25 11.74
N GLN A 209 3.18 -13.60 11.44
CA GLN A 209 3.85 -14.75 12.03
C GLN A 209 4.03 -14.60 13.55
N GLN A 210 4.17 -13.36 14.03
CA GLN A 210 4.18 -13.00 15.46
C GLN A 210 2.77 -12.96 16.11
N LYS A 211 1.74 -13.46 15.41
CA LYS A 211 0.32 -13.54 15.84
C LYS A 211 -0.42 -12.20 15.93
N ASP A 212 0.10 -11.11 15.37
CA ASP A 212 -0.70 -9.90 15.18
C ASP A 212 -1.83 -10.18 14.16
N THR A 213 -3.05 -9.72 14.42
CA THR A 213 -4.23 -9.94 13.56
C THR A 213 -4.91 -8.63 13.14
N ASP A 214 -4.42 -7.49 13.60
CA ASP A 214 -5.07 -6.18 13.44
C ASP A 214 -4.87 -5.60 12.02
N TYR A 215 -5.63 -6.11 11.05
CA TYR A 215 -5.54 -5.67 9.65
C TYR A 215 -5.87 -4.18 9.48
N ILE A 216 -6.77 -3.62 10.29
CA ILE A 216 -7.17 -2.20 10.25
C ILE A 216 -5.98 -1.30 10.63
N TRP A 217 -5.25 -1.68 11.67
CA TRP A 217 -4.08 -0.92 12.12
C TRP A 217 -2.94 -1.04 11.12
N HIS A 218 -2.70 -2.24 10.58
CA HIS A 218 -1.72 -2.44 9.52
C HIS A 218 -2.05 -1.63 8.27
N THR A 219 -3.34 -1.52 7.91
CA THR A 219 -3.79 -0.66 6.81
C THR A 219 -3.56 0.82 7.11
N ALA A 220 -3.84 1.26 8.35
CA ALA A 220 -3.64 2.66 8.75
C ALA A 220 -2.17 3.08 8.67
N MET A 221 -1.25 2.24 9.17
CA MET A 221 0.19 2.48 9.05
C MET A 221 0.62 2.53 7.58
N LEU A 222 0.26 1.51 6.79
CA LEU A 222 0.55 1.43 5.36
C LEU A 222 0.09 2.69 4.59
N PHE A 223 -1.11 3.19 4.93
CA PHE A 223 -1.66 4.39 4.30
C PHE A 223 -0.90 5.68 4.68
N VAL A 224 -0.51 5.84 5.95
CA VAL A 224 0.26 7.00 6.41
C VAL A 224 1.69 6.99 5.88
N ASP A 225 2.32 5.81 5.79
CA ASP A 225 3.65 5.65 5.22
C ASP A 225 3.65 6.04 3.74
N PHE A 226 2.65 5.58 2.98
CA PHE A 226 2.44 6.01 1.58
C PHE A 226 2.35 7.54 1.44
N LEU A 227 1.55 8.21 2.26
CA LEU A 227 1.38 9.67 2.21
C LEU A 227 2.67 10.42 2.55
N SER A 228 3.46 9.88 3.49
CA SER A 228 4.73 10.47 3.92
C SER A 228 5.78 10.40 2.80
N VAL A 229 5.94 9.22 2.20
CA VAL A 229 6.80 9.02 1.03
C VAL A 229 6.37 9.91 -0.12
N PHE A 230 5.07 10.00 -0.38
CA PHE A 230 4.54 10.86 -1.43
C PHE A 230 4.84 12.34 -1.19
N GLY A 231 4.62 12.83 0.04
CA GLY A 231 4.96 14.20 0.42
C GLY A 231 6.44 14.50 0.23
N TYR A 232 7.31 13.54 0.56
CA TYR A 232 8.76 13.68 0.36
C TYR A 232 9.14 13.81 -1.12
N ILE A 233 8.56 12.97 -1.99
CA ILE A 233 8.86 13.01 -3.43
C ILE A 233 8.40 14.33 -4.06
N LEU A 234 7.22 14.82 -3.69
CA LEU A 234 6.72 16.13 -4.16
C LEU A 234 7.63 17.27 -3.70
N LEU A 235 8.11 17.22 -2.46
CA LEU A 235 9.06 18.20 -1.95
C LEU A 235 10.38 18.18 -2.72
N SER A 236 10.96 16.99 -2.93
CA SER A 236 12.18 16.84 -3.71
C SER A 236 12.01 17.33 -5.16
N LEU A 237 10.82 17.15 -5.74
CA LEU A 237 10.51 17.66 -7.07
C LEU A 237 10.46 19.19 -7.09
N LYS A 238 9.82 19.82 -6.10
CA LYS A 238 9.78 21.29 -5.98
C LYS A 238 11.17 21.89 -5.93
N GLU A 239 12.04 21.35 -5.08
CA GLU A 239 13.42 21.81 -4.91
C GLU A 239 14.18 21.72 -6.24
N LYS A 240 14.03 20.60 -6.96
CA LYS A 240 14.71 20.38 -8.23
C LYS A 240 14.20 21.32 -9.32
N ILE A 241 12.88 21.54 -9.42
CA ILE A 241 12.28 22.50 -10.37
C ILE A 241 12.74 23.93 -10.07
N GLY A 242 12.71 24.34 -8.80
CA GLY A 242 13.19 25.66 -8.38
C GLY A 242 14.66 25.90 -8.73
N TYR A 243 15.50 24.89 -8.53
CA TYR A 243 16.91 24.93 -8.92
C TYR A 243 17.09 25.12 -10.45
N PHE A 244 16.35 24.37 -11.27
CA PHE A 244 16.40 24.52 -12.73
C PHE A 244 15.90 25.89 -13.23
N ASN A 245 14.86 26.45 -12.60
CA ASN A 245 14.36 27.78 -12.95
C ASN A 245 15.36 28.88 -12.60
N ASN A 246 16.04 28.78 -11.45
CA ASN A 246 17.10 29.72 -11.08
C ASN A 246 18.29 29.65 -12.04
N LEU A 247 18.75 28.46 -12.42
CA LEU A 247 19.80 28.29 -13.43
C LEU A 247 19.41 28.86 -14.80
N ARG A 248 18.13 28.77 -15.18
CA ARG A 248 17.62 29.36 -16.42
C ARG A 248 17.61 30.89 -16.35
N HIS A 249 17.22 31.47 -15.21
CA HIS A 249 17.29 32.92 -14.98
C HIS A 249 18.73 33.44 -14.97
N ASP A 250 19.68 32.70 -14.41
CA ASP A 250 21.09 33.12 -14.40
C ASP A 250 21.71 33.06 -15.80
N LYS A 251 21.34 32.08 -16.64
CA LYS A 251 21.73 32.05 -18.05
C LYS A 251 21.13 33.19 -18.88
N LEU A 252 19.93 33.64 -18.55
CA LEU A 252 19.28 34.77 -19.24
C LEU A 252 19.83 36.14 -18.82
N LYS A 253 20.54 36.25 -17.69
CA LYS A 253 21.24 37.47 -17.27
C LYS A 253 22.66 37.61 -17.82
N LEU A 254 23.20 36.53 -18.40
CA LEU A 254 24.56 36.46 -18.94
C LEU A 254 24.62 36.63 -20.48
N ASN A 255 23.46 36.75 -21.13
CA ASN A 255 23.29 37.12 -22.54
C ASN A 255 22.60 38.48 -22.63
#